data_AF-A0A7J6HM13-F1
#
_entry.id   AF-A0A7J6HM13-F1
#
_cell.length_a   1.000
_cell.length_b   1.000
_cell.length_c   1.000
_cell.angle_alpha   90.00
_cell.angle_beta   90.00
_cell.angle_gamma   90.00
#
_symmetry.space_group_name_H-M   'P 1'
#
loop_
_entity.id
_entity.type
_entity.pdbx_description
1 polymer ?
#
loop_
_entity_poly.entity_id
_entity_poly.type
_entity_poly.pdbx_seq_one_letter_code
_entity_poly.pdbx_strand_id
1 'polypeptide(L)'
;MNMLNTKAKKEIIVTWSRASTIIPTMIGHTIDVHNGKEHFPIYITNHMVGHKLGEFEPTLNFWGHAKNDNRSRRVNLIIKKKRTNRSTEVYAIGQYISMSVHKVRRVIDQIRGHSYVEILMILELMPYRACYPVLKLVYSAAANATHSMHFNEATLIISKAEVNEGNTVKKLKLQPQGRGYPIKRHTCHITIVLKDLDVEKEKLY
;
A
#
# COMPACT_ATOMS: atom_id res chain seq x y z
N MET A 1 3.12 22.07 14.97
CA MET A 1 4.22 21.08 14.94
C MET A 1 5.48 21.56 15.65
N ASN A 2 5.95 22.80 15.44
CA ASN A 2 7.19 23.29 16.08
C ASN A 2 7.24 23.11 17.61
N MET A 3 6.11 23.26 18.33
CA MET A 3 6.05 23.06 19.78
C MET A 3 6.19 21.60 20.25
N LEU A 4 5.89 20.62 19.41
CA LEU A 4 6.02 19.18 19.72
C LEU A 4 7.47 18.73 19.59
N ASN A 5 8.17 19.25 18.56
CA ASN A 5 9.61 19.02 18.35
C ASN A 5 10.45 19.47 19.55
N THR A 6 10.09 20.62 20.16
CA THR A 6 10.79 21.16 21.33
C THR A 6 10.59 20.31 22.58
N LYS A 7 9.50 19.55 22.68
CA LYS A 7 9.14 18.74 23.86
C LYS A 7 9.65 17.30 23.79
N ALA A 8 10.28 16.87 22.69
CA ALA A 8 10.71 15.49 22.43
C ALA A 8 9.60 14.42 22.60
N LYS A 9 8.33 14.83 22.64
CA LYS A 9 7.18 13.92 22.80
C LYS A 9 6.68 13.49 21.43
N LYS A 10 6.78 12.19 21.15
CA LYS A 10 6.14 11.53 20.00
C LYS A 10 4.66 11.30 20.32
N GLU A 11 3.90 12.39 20.46
CA GLU A 11 2.44 12.31 20.63
C GLU A 11 1.78 12.02 19.28
N ILE A 12 0.76 11.15 19.31
CA ILE A 12 -0.06 10.82 18.14
C ILE A 12 -0.99 11.99 17.86
N ILE A 13 -0.94 12.54 16.65
CA ILE A 13 -1.72 13.72 16.29
C ILE A 13 -2.94 13.30 15.47
N VAL A 14 -4.12 13.51 16.03
CA VAL A 14 -5.39 13.18 15.36
C VAL A 14 -5.77 14.30 14.38
N THR A 15 -6.14 13.92 13.16
CA THR A 15 -6.58 14.86 12.12
C THR A 15 -7.77 14.34 11.31
N TRP A 16 -8.71 15.25 11.09
CA TRP A 16 -9.81 15.08 10.12
C TRP A 16 -9.47 15.67 8.75
N SER A 17 -8.38 16.45 8.65
CA SER A 17 -8.02 17.17 7.43
C SER A 17 -7.27 16.27 6.44
N ARG A 18 -8.02 15.44 5.73
CA ARG A 18 -7.50 14.55 4.67
C ARG A 18 -6.89 15.29 3.48
N ALA A 19 -7.40 16.49 3.18
CA ALA A 19 -6.97 17.28 2.03
C ALA A 19 -5.65 18.04 2.25
N SER A 20 -5.16 18.06 3.49
CA SER A 20 -3.91 18.71 3.87
C SER A 20 -2.72 18.06 3.18
N THR A 21 -1.86 18.89 2.60
CA THR A 21 -0.59 18.47 2.01
C THR A 21 0.45 18.26 3.11
N ILE A 22 1.27 17.22 2.98
CA ILE A 22 2.36 16.92 3.91
C ILE A 22 3.50 17.92 3.70
N ILE A 23 3.88 18.60 4.78
CA ILE A 23 4.94 19.61 4.83
C ILE A 23 6.19 18.98 5.47
N PRO A 24 7.42 19.39 5.10
CA PRO A 24 8.64 18.83 5.69
C PRO A 24 8.69 18.87 7.22
N THR A 25 8.05 19.85 7.86
CA THR A 25 7.98 19.95 9.32
C THR A 25 7.17 18.84 10.00
N MET A 26 6.44 18.03 9.23
CA MET A 26 5.66 16.89 9.71
C MET A 26 6.44 15.57 9.69
N ILE A 27 7.65 15.55 9.12
CA ILE A 27 8.48 14.35 9.01
C ILE A 27 8.81 13.80 10.40
N GLY A 28 8.75 12.47 10.54
CA GLY A 28 9.07 11.76 11.77
C GLY A 28 7.94 11.73 12.80
N HIS A 29 6.76 12.23 12.44
CA HIS A 29 5.57 12.24 13.29
C HIS A 29 4.56 11.18 12.83
N THR A 30 3.79 10.65 13.77
CA THR A 30 2.66 9.78 13.48
C THR A 30 1.38 10.60 13.54
N ILE A 31 0.68 10.66 12.41
CA ILE A 31 -0.58 11.38 12.27
C ILE A 31 -1.71 10.37 12.07
N ASP A 32 -2.73 10.47 12.91
CA ASP A 32 -3.94 9.67 12.89
C ASP A 32 -4.95 10.31 11.92
N VAL A 33 -5.07 9.77 10.71
CA VAL A 33 -5.91 10.32 9.63
C VAL A 33 -7.28 9.66 9.60
N HIS A 34 -8.35 10.47 9.62
CA HIS A 34 -9.72 9.97 9.62
C HIS A 34 -10.17 9.36 8.28
N ASN A 35 -10.73 8.15 8.32
CA ASN A 35 -11.27 7.42 7.16
C ASN A 35 -12.76 7.66 6.85
N GLY A 36 -13.46 8.43 7.67
CA GLY A 36 -14.92 8.48 7.64
C GLY A 36 -15.59 7.51 8.63
N LYS A 37 -14.82 6.66 9.32
CA LYS A 37 -15.28 5.79 10.41
C LYS A 37 -14.34 5.83 11.61
N GLU A 38 -13.07 5.58 11.36
CA GLU A 38 -12.00 5.46 12.35
C GLU A 38 -10.81 6.34 11.95
N HIS A 39 -9.88 6.56 12.87
CA HIS A 39 -8.59 7.19 12.57
C HIS A 39 -7.52 6.12 12.41
N PHE A 40 -6.73 6.22 11.33
CA PHE A 40 -5.66 5.29 11.04
C PHE A 40 -4.29 5.95 11.27
N PRO A 41 -3.37 5.34 12.06
CA PRO A 41 -2.07 5.91 12.33
C PRO A 41 -1.15 5.81 11.12
N ILE A 42 -0.60 6.94 10.68
CA ILE A 42 0.32 7.02 9.54
C ILE A 42 1.60 7.72 9.98
N TYR A 43 2.71 7.00 9.90
CA TYR A 43 4.04 7.54 10.15
C TYR A 43 4.55 8.29 8.91
N ILE A 44 4.94 9.56 9.07
CA ILE A 44 5.32 10.43 7.95
C ILE A 44 6.83 10.38 7.70
N THR A 45 7.21 10.05 6.46
CA THR A 45 8.59 10.05 5.99
C THR A 45 8.87 11.16 4.98
N ASN A 46 10.15 11.42 4.69
CA ASN A 46 10.60 12.43 3.72
C ASN A 46 9.92 12.30 2.35
N HIS A 47 9.78 11.06 1.87
CA HIS A 47 9.24 10.76 0.54
C HIS A 47 7.74 11.02 0.41
N MET A 48 7.03 11.24 1.53
CA MET A 48 5.59 11.53 1.54
C MET A 48 5.31 13.04 1.40
N VAL A 49 6.34 13.89 1.50
CA VAL A 49 6.21 15.34 1.36
C VAL A 49 5.63 15.70 -0.01
N GLY A 50 4.66 16.62 -0.02
CA GLY A 50 3.95 17.03 -1.24
C GLY A 50 2.70 16.21 -1.57
N HIS A 51 2.53 15.03 -0.97
CA HIS A 51 1.27 14.26 -1.07
C HIS A 51 0.22 14.74 -0.08
N LYS A 52 -1.05 14.38 -0.31
CA LYS A 52 -2.13 14.61 0.64
C LYS A 52 -2.20 13.52 1.71
N LEU A 53 -2.61 13.88 2.93
CA LEU A 53 -2.74 12.92 4.03
C LEU A 53 -3.74 11.79 3.74
N GLY A 54 -4.93 12.13 3.22
CA GLY A 54 -5.98 11.16 2.90
C GLY A 54 -5.70 10.30 1.68
N GLU A 55 -4.51 10.40 1.11
CA GLU A 55 -4.06 9.68 -0.08
C GLU A 55 -3.35 8.37 0.29
N PHE A 56 -3.02 8.19 1.58
CA PHE A 56 -2.43 6.99 2.18
C PHE A 56 -3.45 6.15 2.94
N GLU A 57 -4.71 6.59 2.98
CA GLU A 57 -5.76 6.06 3.85
C GLU A 57 -7.05 5.95 3.02
N PRO A 58 -7.57 4.76 2.68
CA PRO A 58 -8.66 4.63 1.69
C PRO A 58 -10.08 4.76 2.30
N THR A 59 -10.91 5.69 1.79
CA THR A 59 -12.29 6.02 2.26
C THR A 59 -13.33 4.90 2.25
N LEU A 60 -13.11 3.85 1.47
CA LEU A 60 -14.09 2.81 1.25
C LEU A 60 -13.43 1.44 1.38
N ASN A 61 -13.69 0.77 2.49
CA ASN A 61 -13.55 -0.68 2.56
C ASN A 61 -14.83 -1.29 1.98
N PHE A 62 -14.77 -1.88 0.78
CA PHE A 62 -15.91 -2.60 0.21
C PHE A 62 -16.22 -3.84 1.07
N TRP A 63 -17.14 -3.68 2.01
CA TRP A 63 -17.88 -4.81 2.56
C TRP A 63 -18.79 -5.29 1.44
N GLY A 64 -18.36 -6.29 0.67
CA GLY A 64 -19.24 -6.92 -0.30
C GLY A 64 -20.55 -7.39 0.36
N HIS A 65 -21.59 -7.59 -0.43
CA HIS A 65 -22.80 -8.23 0.08
C HIS A 65 -22.42 -9.61 0.63
N ALA A 66 -22.74 -9.85 1.91
CA ALA A 66 -22.40 -11.07 2.61
C ALA A 66 -23.04 -12.27 1.87
N LYS A 67 -22.26 -12.95 1.04
CA LYS A 67 -22.62 -14.30 0.60
C LYS A 67 -22.49 -15.21 1.80
N ASN A 68 -23.52 -15.99 2.09
CA ASN A 68 -23.52 -16.94 3.19
C ASN A 68 -22.67 -18.17 2.83
N ASP A 69 -21.36 -17.99 2.65
CA ASP A 69 -20.42 -19.06 2.34
C ASP A 69 -19.89 -19.68 3.65
N ASN A 70 -20.54 -20.74 4.11
CA ASN A 70 -20.04 -21.49 5.28
C ASN A 70 -18.66 -22.14 5.01
N ARG A 71 -18.31 -22.34 3.74
CA ARG A 71 -17.00 -22.88 3.32
C ARG A 71 -15.87 -21.86 3.53
N SER A 72 -16.10 -20.57 3.26
CA SER A 72 -15.11 -19.51 3.46
C SER A 72 -14.88 -19.18 4.94
N ARG A 73 -15.90 -19.34 5.81
CA ARG A 73 -15.72 -19.25 7.29
C ARG A 73 -14.74 -20.30 7.83
N ARG A 74 -14.84 -21.55 7.37
CA ARG A 74 -13.94 -22.65 7.77
C ARG A 74 -12.51 -22.41 7.26
N VAL A 75 -12.37 -21.93 6.02
CA VAL A 75 -11.08 -21.55 5.44
C VAL A 75 -10.46 -20.36 6.19
N ASN A 76 -11.24 -19.34 6.57
CA ASN A 76 -10.76 -18.20 7.35
C ASN A 76 -10.28 -18.59 8.76
N LEU A 77 -10.93 -19.56 9.41
CA LEU A 77 -10.46 -20.12 10.68
C LEU A 77 -9.13 -20.89 10.53
N ILE A 78 -8.96 -21.64 9.43
CA ILE A 78 -7.71 -22.32 9.10
C ILE A 78 -6.59 -21.31 8.78
N ILE A 79 -6.89 -20.23 8.03
CA ILE A 79 -5.96 -19.14 7.73
C ILE A 79 -5.57 -18.38 9.00
N LYS A 80 -6.50 -18.13 9.94
CA LYS A 80 -6.18 -17.55 11.26
C LYS A 80 -5.20 -18.43 12.05
N LYS A 81 -5.32 -19.76 11.94
CA LYS A 81 -4.46 -20.73 12.65
C LYS A 81 -3.05 -20.84 12.05
N LYS A 82 -2.85 -20.48 10.77
CA LYS A 82 -1.56 -20.54 10.06
C LYS A 82 -0.69 -19.27 10.17
N ARG A 83 -1.11 -18.28 10.96
CA ARG A 83 -0.43 -16.98 11.17
C ARG A 83 0.80 -17.06 12.11
N THR A 84 1.56 -18.14 12.04
CA THR A 84 2.84 -18.30 12.74
C THR A 84 3.97 -18.07 11.75
N ASN A 85 4.42 -16.80 11.69
CA ASN A 85 5.71 -16.26 11.20
C ASN A 85 5.54 -14.82 10.66
N ARG A 86 4.88 -13.93 11.42
CA ARG A 86 4.65 -12.52 11.04
C ARG A 86 5.79 -11.57 11.41
N SER A 87 6.80 -12.04 12.12
CA SER A 87 7.83 -11.18 12.70
C SER A 87 8.91 -10.73 11.72
N THR A 88 8.86 -11.18 10.45
CA THR A 88 9.99 -11.01 9.51
C THR A 88 9.61 -10.31 8.21
N GLU A 89 8.32 -10.12 7.97
CA GLU A 89 7.82 -9.60 6.70
C GLU A 89 6.95 -8.37 6.93
N VAL A 90 7.25 -7.31 6.20
CA VAL A 90 6.48 -6.05 6.23
C VAL A 90 5.59 -6.01 5.01
N TYR A 91 4.31 -5.73 5.22
CA TYR A 91 3.31 -5.69 4.15
C TYR A 91 2.88 -4.25 3.86
N ALA A 92 2.70 -3.94 2.58
CA ALA A 92 1.95 -2.77 2.12
C ALA A 92 0.90 -3.20 1.10
N ILE A 93 -0.30 -2.65 1.24
CA ILE A 93 -1.45 -2.99 0.40
C ILE A 93 -2.02 -1.71 -0.19
N GLY A 94 -2.14 -1.66 -1.51
CA GLY A 94 -2.89 -0.63 -2.22
C GLY A 94 -4.18 -1.21 -2.79
N GLN A 95 -5.33 -0.75 -2.29
CA GLN A 95 -6.63 -1.26 -2.74
C GLN A 95 -7.36 -0.28 -3.67
N TYR A 96 -8.17 -0.83 -4.57
CA TYR A 96 -9.05 -0.08 -5.49
C TYR A 96 -8.29 0.90 -6.40
N ILE A 97 -7.08 0.54 -6.82
CA ILE A 97 -6.30 1.36 -7.74
C ILE A 97 -6.97 1.29 -9.12
N SER A 98 -7.27 2.45 -9.70
CA SER A 98 -8.00 2.57 -10.97
C SER A 98 -7.09 2.30 -12.18
N MET A 99 -6.54 1.09 -12.25
CA MET A 99 -5.70 0.62 -13.34
C MET A 99 -6.02 -0.83 -13.69
N SER A 100 -5.72 -1.20 -14.94
CA SER A 100 -5.76 -2.60 -15.37
C SER A 100 -4.59 -3.37 -14.78
N VAL A 101 -4.86 -4.58 -14.29
CA VAL A 101 -3.85 -5.48 -13.70
C VAL A 101 -2.66 -5.68 -14.62
N HIS A 102 -2.88 -5.91 -15.91
CA HIS A 102 -1.80 -6.17 -16.85
C HIS A 102 -0.83 -4.98 -16.99
N LYS A 103 -1.33 -3.75 -16.91
CA LYS A 103 -0.47 -2.54 -16.98
C LYS A 103 0.42 -2.43 -15.75
N VAL A 104 -0.10 -2.77 -14.58
CA VAL A 104 0.66 -2.74 -13.33
C VAL A 104 1.63 -3.93 -13.26
N ARG A 105 1.20 -5.10 -13.73
CA ARG A 105 2.03 -6.33 -13.72
C ARG A 105 3.33 -6.16 -14.52
N ARG A 106 3.30 -5.42 -15.64
CA ARG A 106 4.51 -5.04 -16.40
C ARG A 106 5.56 -4.32 -15.56
N VAL A 107 5.16 -3.53 -14.58
CA VAL A 107 6.06 -2.81 -13.67
C VAL A 107 6.43 -3.71 -12.49
N ILE A 108 5.45 -4.38 -11.90
CA ILE A 108 5.65 -5.24 -10.71
C ILE A 108 6.59 -6.42 -10.98
N ASP A 109 6.53 -7.00 -12.17
CA ASP A 109 7.45 -8.09 -12.53
C ASP A 109 8.90 -7.63 -12.62
N GLN A 110 9.16 -6.34 -12.82
CA GLN A 110 10.52 -5.78 -12.86
C GLN A 110 11.10 -5.49 -11.48
N ILE A 111 10.27 -5.35 -10.44
CA ILE A 111 10.73 -5.00 -9.08
C ILE A 111 10.83 -6.22 -8.16
N ARG A 112 10.37 -7.39 -8.62
CA ARG A 112 10.33 -8.61 -7.80
C ARG A 112 11.76 -9.11 -7.58
N GLY A 113 12.18 -9.25 -6.32
CA GLY A 113 13.51 -9.73 -5.95
C GLY A 113 14.62 -8.69 -6.02
N HIS A 114 14.31 -7.42 -6.28
CA HIS A 114 15.28 -6.33 -6.29
C HIS A 114 15.42 -5.69 -4.90
N SER A 115 16.59 -5.09 -4.65
CA SER A 115 16.84 -4.29 -3.44
C SER A 115 16.03 -2.99 -3.47
N TYR A 116 15.71 -2.45 -2.29
CA TYR A 116 14.91 -1.22 -2.18
C TYR A 116 15.51 -0.05 -2.98
N VAL A 117 16.84 0.10 -2.95
CA VAL A 117 17.56 1.15 -3.67
C VAL A 117 17.43 0.99 -5.18
N GLU A 118 17.62 -0.23 -5.70
CA GLU A 118 17.45 -0.52 -7.14
C GLU A 118 16.02 -0.23 -7.61
N ILE A 119 15.02 -0.60 -6.81
CA ILE A 119 13.61 -0.41 -7.14
C ILE A 119 13.29 1.06 -7.32
N LEU A 120 13.83 1.92 -6.45
CA LEU A 120 13.60 3.35 -6.55
C LEU A 120 14.12 3.89 -7.89
N MET A 121 15.33 3.48 -8.28
CA MET A 121 15.92 3.85 -9.58
C MET A 121 15.07 3.32 -10.75
N ILE A 122 14.67 2.06 -10.70
CA ILE A 122 13.87 1.42 -11.76
C ILE A 122 12.52 2.15 -11.93
N LEU A 123 11.80 2.39 -10.83
CA LEU A 123 10.47 3.00 -10.88
C LEU A 123 10.50 4.46 -11.33
N GLU A 124 11.53 5.22 -10.97
CA GLU A 124 11.69 6.61 -11.40
C GLU A 124 12.03 6.74 -12.89
N LEU A 125 12.86 5.84 -13.42
CA LEU A 125 13.33 5.90 -14.81
C LEU A 125 12.31 5.35 -15.82
N MET A 126 11.38 4.50 -15.38
CA MET A 126 10.41 3.87 -16.25
C MET A 126 9.32 4.84 -16.76
N PRO A 127 9.03 4.89 -18.07
CA PRO A 127 8.02 5.80 -18.64
C PRO A 127 6.57 5.27 -18.51
N TYR A 128 6.24 4.56 -17.42
CA TYR A 128 4.90 4.00 -17.21
C TYR A 128 4.13 4.78 -16.14
N ARG A 129 2.87 5.12 -16.42
CA ARG A 129 1.96 5.73 -15.42
C ARG A 129 1.74 4.84 -14.18
N ALA A 130 1.92 3.52 -14.33
CA ALA A 130 1.78 2.57 -13.23
C ALA A 130 2.91 2.69 -12.19
N CYS A 131 4.02 3.37 -12.50
CA CYS A 131 5.09 3.60 -11.54
C CYS A 131 4.61 4.45 -10.36
N TYR A 132 3.79 5.47 -10.58
CA TYR A 132 3.29 6.37 -9.53
C TYR A 132 2.61 5.63 -8.35
N PRO A 133 1.57 4.79 -8.57
CA PRO A 133 0.94 4.07 -7.46
C PRO A 133 1.86 3.01 -6.84
N VAL A 134 2.77 2.41 -7.60
CA VAL A 134 3.71 1.39 -7.10
C VAL A 134 4.78 2.02 -6.20
N LEU A 135 5.40 3.10 -6.66
CA LEU A 135 6.41 3.87 -5.94
C LEU A 135 5.87 4.38 -4.60
N LYS A 136 4.63 4.88 -4.59
CA LYS A 136 3.95 5.29 -3.36
C LYS A 136 3.80 4.14 -2.35
N LEU A 137 3.48 2.94 -2.82
CA LEU A 137 3.35 1.76 -1.95
C LEU A 137 4.71 1.26 -1.45
N VAL A 138 5.74 1.29 -2.29
CA VAL A 138 7.11 0.92 -1.91
C VAL A 138 7.62 1.84 -0.81
N TYR A 139 7.43 3.15 -0.93
CA TYR A 139 7.78 4.11 0.12
C TYR A 139 7.02 3.87 1.42
N SER A 140 5.71 3.62 1.33
CA SER A 140 4.90 3.29 2.51
C SER A 140 5.36 1.99 3.18
N ALA A 141 5.74 0.99 2.40
CA ALA A 141 6.24 -0.28 2.90
C ALA A 141 7.56 -0.10 3.67
N ALA A 142 8.50 0.65 3.10
CA ALA A 142 9.79 0.94 3.73
C ALA A 142 9.63 1.75 5.02
N ALA A 143 8.77 2.78 5.01
CA ALA A 143 8.44 3.56 6.19
C ALA A 143 7.88 2.70 7.34
N ASN A 144 7.01 1.75 7.03
CA ASN A 144 6.47 0.82 8.01
C ASN A 144 7.55 -0.15 8.52
N ALA A 145 8.47 -0.56 7.66
CA ALA A 145 9.57 -1.46 8.03
C ALA A 145 10.52 -0.80 9.03
N THR A 146 10.93 0.43 8.76
CA THR A 146 11.85 1.18 9.63
C THR A 146 11.18 1.58 10.94
N HIS A 147 9.92 2.03 10.89
CA HIS A 147 9.21 2.50 12.08
C HIS A 147 8.73 1.36 12.99
N SER A 148 8.12 0.32 12.42
CA SER A 148 7.47 -0.75 13.20
C SER A 148 8.34 -1.97 13.44
N MET A 149 9.25 -2.32 12.50
CA MET A 149 10.11 -3.51 12.63
C MET A 149 11.59 -3.17 12.82
N HIS A 150 11.97 -1.89 12.77
CA HIS A 150 13.35 -1.42 12.92
C HIS A 150 14.35 -2.01 11.91
N PHE A 151 13.87 -2.33 10.71
CA PHE A 151 14.73 -2.80 9.61
C PHE A 151 15.56 -1.67 9.01
N ASN A 152 16.73 -2.01 8.47
CA ASN A 152 17.58 -1.06 7.77
C ASN A 152 17.15 -0.93 6.29
N GLU A 153 17.05 0.30 5.80
CA GLU A 153 16.65 0.58 4.41
C GLU A 153 17.61 0.00 3.37
N ALA A 154 18.91 -0.07 3.71
CA ALA A 154 19.94 -0.56 2.80
C ALA A 154 19.86 -2.07 2.52
N THR A 155 19.29 -2.84 3.46
CA THR A 155 19.24 -4.30 3.41
C THR A 155 17.85 -4.84 3.04
N LEU A 156 16.88 -3.95 2.86
CA LEU A 156 15.51 -4.27 2.50
C LEU A 156 15.41 -4.78 1.05
N ILE A 157 14.72 -5.90 0.89
CA ILE A 157 14.44 -6.55 -0.39
C ILE A 157 12.94 -6.83 -0.56
N ILE A 158 12.43 -6.72 -1.78
CA ILE A 158 11.06 -7.19 -2.09
C ILE A 158 11.09 -8.70 -2.22
N SER A 159 10.56 -9.39 -1.22
CA SER A 159 10.35 -10.84 -1.27
C SER A 159 9.21 -11.22 -2.20
N LYS A 160 8.14 -10.43 -2.21
CA LYS A 160 6.92 -10.75 -2.95
C LYS A 160 6.20 -9.49 -3.39
N ALA A 161 5.87 -9.42 -4.68
CA ALA A 161 5.05 -8.36 -5.25
C ALA A 161 3.98 -8.96 -6.18
N GLU A 162 2.72 -8.72 -5.84
CA GLU A 162 1.55 -9.29 -6.53
C GLU A 162 0.54 -8.22 -6.92
N VAL A 163 -0.15 -8.48 -8.03
CA VAL A 163 -1.27 -7.66 -8.50
C VAL A 163 -2.46 -8.55 -8.79
N ASN A 164 -3.56 -8.26 -8.08
CA ASN A 164 -4.83 -8.94 -8.21
C ASN A 164 -5.86 -8.03 -8.90
N GLU A 165 -6.83 -8.66 -9.58
CA GLU A 165 -7.97 -7.95 -10.12
C GLU A 165 -8.85 -7.43 -8.98
N GLY A 166 -9.31 -6.19 -9.13
CA GLY A 166 -10.31 -5.59 -8.26
C GLY A 166 -11.67 -5.52 -8.93
N ASN A 167 -12.57 -4.79 -8.28
CA ASN A 167 -13.92 -4.60 -8.76
C ASN A 167 -13.92 -3.94 -10.16
N THR A 168 -14.65 -4.54 -11.10
CA THR A 168 -14.79 -3.99 -12.46
C THR A 168 -16.16 -3.35 -12.61
N VAL A 169 -16.18 -2.03 -12.80
CA VAL A 169 -17.42 -1.28 -13.05
C VAL A 169 -17.75 -1.34 -14.54
N LYS A 170 -18.98 -1.70 -14.89
CA LYS A 170 -19.45 -1.74 -16.28
C LYS A 170 -20.24 -0.48 -16.60
N LYS A 171 -19.94 0.17 -17.73
CA LYS A 171 -20.73 1.27 -18.28
C LYS A 171 -21.25 0.87 -19.66
N LEU A 172 -22.50 1.21 -20.00
CA LEU A 172 -23.03 0.95 -21.34
C LEU A 172 -22.36 1.88 -22.36
N LYS A 173 -21.92 1.31 -23.48
CA LYS A 173 -21.48 2.04 -24.68
C LYS A 173 -22.49 1.77 -25.79
N LEU A 174 -23.10 2.85 -26.26
CA LEU A 174 -24.00 2.84 -27.41
C LEU A 174 -23.20 2.55 -28.68
N GLN A 175 -23.77 1.77 -29.59
CA GLN A 175 -23.19 1.41 -30.88
C GLN A 175 -24.21 1.59 -32.00
N PRO A 176 -23.75 1.66 -33.26
CA PRO A 176 -24.63 1.68 -34.43
C PRO A 176 -25.62 0.51 -34.43
N GLN A 177 -26.74 0.69 -35.12
CA GLN A 177 -27.83 -0.30 -35.25
C GLN A 177 -28.50 -0.68 -33.91
N GLY A 178 -28.59 0.26 -32.95
CA GLY A 178 -29.25 0.02 -31.66
C GLY A 178 -28.54 -0.97 -30.75
N ARG A 179 -27.26 -1.28 -31.03
CA ARG A 179 -26.47 -2.22 -30.22
C ARG A 179 -25.91 -1.53 -28.97
N GLY A 180 -25.67 -2.31 -27.92
CA GLY A 180 -25.03 -1.85 -26.70
C GLY A 180 -23.97 -2.82 -26.20
N TYR A 181 -22.74 -2.34 -25.99
CA TYR A 181 -21.67 -3.12 -25.37
C TYR A 181 -21.25 -2.52 -24.03
N PRO A 182 -20.89 -3.34 -23.02
CA PRO A 182 -20.36 -2.82 -21.78
C PRO A 182 -18.88 -2.43 -21.91
N ILE A 183 -18.53 -1.19 -21.59
CA ILE A 183 -17.15 -0.77 -21.27
C ILE A 183 -16.85 -1.20 -19.84
N LYS A 184 -15.79 -2.01 -19.67
CA LYS A 184 -15.29 -2.44 -18.38
C LYS A 184 -14.24 -1.44 -17.87
N ARG A 185 -14.47 -0.84 -16.70
CA ARG A 185 -13.49 -0.05 -15.95
C ARG A 185 -12.91 -0.92 -14.84
N HIS A 186 -11.71 -1.43 -15.10
CA HIS A 186 -11.01 -2.32 -14.18
C HIS A 186 -10.35 -1.54 -13.05
N THR A 187 -10.36 -2.12 -11.86
CA THR A 187 -9.50 -1.72 -10.76
C THR A 187 -8.56 -2.88 -10.42
N CYS A 188 -7.51 -2.59 -9.66
CA CYS A 188 -6.56 -3.58 -9.18
C CYS A 188 -6.25 -3.38 -7.70
N HIS A 189 -5.75 -4.45 -7.10
CA HIS A 189 -5.17 -4.46 -5.77
C HIS A 189 -3.71 -4.85 -5.88
N ILE A 190 -2.82 -4.09 -5.27
CA ILE A 190 -1.37 -4.33 -5.26
C ILE A 190 -0.97 -4.72 -3.85
N THR A 191 -0.18 -5.78 -3.74
CA THR A 191 0.41 -6.23 -2.48
C THR A 191 1.93 -6.29 -2.65
N ILE A 192 2.65 -5.59 -1.78
CA ILE A 192 4.11 -5.61 -1.72
C ILE A 192 4.53 -6.11 -0.34
N VAL A 193 5.50 -7.01 -0.33
CA VAL A 193 6.06 -7.61 0.87
C VAL A 193 7.57 -7.38 0.87
N LEU A 194 8.04 -6.68 1.89
CA LEU A 194 9.44 -6.42 2.15
C LEU A 194 9.97 -7.36 3.22
N LYS A 195 11.25 -7.69 3.09
CA LYS A 195 12.03 -8.47 4.04
C LYS A 195 13.39 -7.85 4.25
N ASP A 196 13.95 -8.11 5.41
CA ASP A 196 15.34 -7.76 5.71
C ASP A 196 16.24 -8.99 5.45
N LEU A 197 17.32 -8.79 4.68
CA LEU A 197 18.24 -9.87 4.32
C LEU A 197 19.04 -10.40 5.51
N ASP A 198 19.36 -9.55 6.48
CA ASP A 198 20.21 -9.95 7.61
C ASP A 198 19.45 -10.88 8.58
N VAL A 199 18.16 -10.61 8.79
CA VAL A 199 17.27 -11.46 9.59
C VAL A 199 17.01 -12.82 8.94
N GLU A 200 17.09 -12.92 7.60
CA GLU A 200 16.99 -14.21 6.91
C GLU A 200 18.25 -15.05 7.06
N LYS A 201 19.44 -14.44 7.04
CA LYS A 201 20.72 -15.15 7.25
C LYS A 201 20.78 -15.76 8.65
N GLU A 202 20.38 -15.02 9.69
CA GLU A 202 20.37 -15.51 11.08
C GLU A 202 19.48 -16.74 11.29
N LYS A 203 18.46 -16.95 10.45
CA LYS A 203 17.58 -18.12 10.54
C LYS A 203 18.09 -19.36 9.83
N LEU A 204 19.08 -19.21 8.97
CA LEU A 204 19.69 -20.29 8.18
C LEU A 204 20.89 -20.92 8.91
N TYR A 205 21.37 -20.29 9.98
CA TYR A 205 22.35 -20.82 10.93
C TYR A 205 21.66 -21.31 12.20
#